data_AF-A0A971QSG0-F1
#
_entry.id   AF-A0A971QSG0-F1
#
_cell.length_a   1.000
_cell.length_b   1.000
_cell.length_c   1.000
_cell.angle_alpha   90.00
_cell.angle_beta   90.00
_cell.angle_gamma   90.00
#
_symmetry.space_group_name_H-M   'P 1'
#
loop_
_entity.id
_entity.type
_entity.pdbx_description
1 polymer ?
#
loop_
_entity_poly.entity_id
_entity_poly.type
_entity_poly.pdbx_seq_one_letter_code
_entity_poly.pdbx_strand_id
1 'polypeptide(L)' 'MEAILLRSDSKTKTKLLLQLAKQLNIKTSKLNSEELEDLGLILSIDEGLESGLVAEDEAVKFVSKIIKA' A
#
# COMPACT_ATOMS: atom_id res chain seq x y z
N MET A 1 -11.55 -5.82 -6.75
CA MET A 1 -11.55 -4.87 -5.60
C MET A 1 -10.58 -3.77 -5.98
N GLU A 2 -10.97 -2.52 -5.83
CA GLU A 2 -10.13 -1.37 -6.14
C GLU A 2 -9.74 -0.68 -4.84
N ALA A 3 -8.44 -0.40 -4.66
CA ALA A 3 -7.90 0.25 -3.48
C ALA A 3 -7.26 1.57 -3.90
N ILE A 4 -7.57 2.64 -3.18
CA ILE A 4 -7.04 3.98 -3.46
C ILE A 4 -6.24 4.43 -2.24
N LEU A 5 -4.98 4.80 -2.44
CA LEU A 5 -4.14 5.39 -1.40
C LEU A 5 -4.26 6.91 -1.42
N LEU A 6 -4.67 7.50 -0.29
CA LEU A 6 -4.82 8.95 -0.15
C LEU A 6 -3.75 9.48 0.81
N ARG A 7 -2.82 10.28 0.28
CA ARG A 7 -1.77 10.95 1.07
C ARG A 7 -2.03 12.45 1.15
N SER A 8 -1.97 13.01 2.35
CA SER A 8 -2.11 14.44 2.61
C SER A 8 -1.20 14.83 3.77
N ASP A 9 -0.53 15.98 3.64
CA ASP A 9 0.25 16.64 4.67
C ASP A 9 -0.63 17.35 5.73
N SER A 10 -1.91 17.58 5.42
CA SER A 10 -2.88 18.22 6.30
C SER A 10 -3.80 17.20 6.98
N LYS A 11 -3.73 17.14 8.32
CA LYS A 11 -4.64 16.32 9.15
C LYS A 11 -6.12 16.65 8.93
N THR A 12 -6.44 17.93 8.69
CA THR A 12 -7.82 18.39 8.48
C THR A 12 -8.40 17.86 7.18
N LYS A 13 -7.63 17.92 6.08
CA LYS A 13 -8.06 17.37 4.78
C LYS A 13 -8.25 15.85 4.86
N THR A 14 -7.34 15.13 5.51
CA THR A 14 -7.46 13.67 5.71
C THR A 14 -8.73 13.31 6.48
N LYS A 15 -9.07 14.08 7.52
CA LYS A 15 -10.30 13.85 8.30
C LYS A 15 -11.56 14.06 7.46
N LEU A 16 -11.58 15.10 6.62
CA LEU A 16 -12.70 15.37 5.70
C LEU A 16 -12.90 14.21 4.71
N LEU A 17 -11.81 13.74 4.10
CA LEU A 17 -11.86 12.61 3.16
C LEU A 17 -12.38 11.33 3.84
N LEU A 18 -11.94 11.07 5.08
CA LEU A 18 -12.43 9.93 5.85
C LEU A 18 -13.93 10.05 6.18
N GLN A 19 -14.41 11.25 6.49
CA GLN A 19 -15.83 11.49 6.74
C GLN A 19 -16.67 11.25 5.48
N LEU A 20 -16.23 11.75 4.33
CA LEU A 20 -16.91 11.53 3.05
C LEU A 20 -16.96 10.04 2.70
N ALA A 21 -15.85 9.32 2.85
CA ALA A 21 -15.80 7.88 2.58
C ALA A 21 -16.79 7.11 3.48
N LYS A 22 -16.89 7.47 4.77
CA LYS A 22 -17.88 6.89 5.68
C LYS A 22 -19.32 7.18 5.25
N GLN A 23 -19.62 8.40 4.81
CA GLN A 23 -20.95 8.76 4.31
C GLN A 23 -21.34 7.99 3.06
N LEU A 24 -20.36 7.66 2.21
CA LEU A 24 -20.55 6.87 1.00
C LEU A 24 -20.52 5.34 1.25
N ASN A 25 -20.44 4.90 2.52
CA ASN A 25 -20.28 3.49 2.90
C ASN A 25 -19.05 2.80 2.28
N ILE A 26 -18.00 3.57 1.99
CA ILE A 26 -16.71 3.05 1.52
C ILE A 26 -15.92 2.55 2.72
N LYS A 27 -15.39 1.32 2.64
CA LYS A 27 -14.50 0.77 3.67
C LYS A 27 -13.18 1.53 3.66
N THR A 28 -12.79 2.10 4.80
CA THR A 28 -11.53 2.82 4.96
C THR A 28 -10.67 2.15 6.02
N SER A 29 -9.38 1.95 5.72
CA SER A 29 -8.37 1.55 6.69
C SER A 29 -7.34 2.67 6.84
N LYS A 30 -6.88 2.92 8.07
CA LYS A 30 -5.80 3.86 8.32
C LYS A 30 -4.52 3.06 8.52
N LEU A 31 -3.54 3.30 7.64
CA LEU A 31 -2.22 2.68 7.73
C LEU A 31 -1.29 3.55 8.58
N ASN A 32 -0.45 2.92 9.38
CA ASN A 32 0.70 3.52 10.04
C ASN A 32 1.90 3.59 9.07
N SER A 33 3.05 4.07 9.55
CA SER A 33 4.22 4.26 8.68
C SER A 33 4.84 2.95 8.20
N GLU A 34 4.88 1.93 9.06
CA GLU A 34 5.41 0.60 8.74
C GLU A 34 4.48 -0.09 7.73
N GLU A 35 3.16 -0.04 7.98
CA GLU A 35 2.15 -0.59 7.06
C GLU A 35 2.16 0.10 5.69
N LEU A 36 2.51 1.39 5.62
CA LEU A 36 2.68 2.12 4.37
C LEU A 36 3.93 1.70 3.60
N GLU A 37 5.02 1.42 4.31
CA GLU A 37 6.26 0.93 3.73
C GLU A 37 6.07 -0.49 3.17
N ASP A 38 5.44 -1.38 3.93
CA ASP A 38 5.08 -2.72 3.49
C ASP A 38 4.19 -2.68 2.25
N LEU A 39 3.18 -1.81 2.23
CA LEU A 39 2.32 -1.64 1.06
C LEU A 39 3.12 -1.15 -0.16
N GLY A 40 4.04 -0.19 0.03
CA GLY A 40 4.90 0.31 -1.05
C GLY A 40 5.80 -0.78 -1.62
N LEU A 41 6.37 -1.62 -0.76
CA LEU A 41 7.17 -2.78 -1.16
C LEU A 41 6.35 -3.78 -1.98
N ILE A 42 5.14 -4.14 -1.52
CA ILE A 42 4.25 -5.05 -2.25
C ILE A 42 3.93 -4.50 -3.64
N LEU A 43 3.51 -3.24 -3.73
CA LEU A 43 3.18 -2.61 -5.01
C LEU A 43 4.37 -2.58 -5.98
N SER A 44 5.58 -2.34 -5.46
CA SER A 44 6.80 -2.29 -6.29
C SER A 44 7.20 -3.67 -6.80
N ILE A 45 7.01 -4.72 -5.99
CA ILE A 45 7.27 -6.11 -6.39
C ILE A 45 6.24 -6.53 -7.44
N ASP A 46 4.96 -6.25 -7.22
CA ASP A 46 3.89 -6.56 -8.17
C ASP A 46 4.14 -5.86 -9.51
N GLU A 47 4.51 -4.57 -9.51
CA GLU A 47 4.88 -3.83 -10.72
C GLU A 47 6.11 -4.46 -11.42
N GLY A 48 7.12 -4.90 -10.66
CA GLY A 48 8.30 -5.59 -11.19
C GLY A 48 7.96 -6.92 -11.85
N LEU A 49 7.02 -7.68 -11.29
CA LEU A 49 6.53 -8.95 -11.84
C LEU A 49 5.69 -8.71 -13.11
N GLU A 50 4.75 -7.76 -13.07
CA GLU A 50 3.88 -7.43 -14.21
C GLU A 50 4.67 -6.89 -15.40
N SER A 51 5.72 -6.09 -15.14
CA SER A 51 6.61 -5.55 -16.18
C SER A 51 7.64 -6.56 -16.69
N GLY A 52 7.80 -7.71 -16.03
CA GLY A 52 8.83 -8.70 -16.34
C GLY A 52 10.26 -8.26 -16.00
N LEU A 53 10.42 -7.18 -15.23
CA LEU A 53 11.71 -6.71 -14.73
C LEU A 53 12.25 -7.59 -13.59
N VAL A 54 11.36 -8.32 -12.92
CA VAL A 54 11.65 -9.21 -11.81
C VAL A 54 11.03 -10.58 -12.09
N ALA A 55 11.80 -11.65 -11.88
CA ALA A 55 11.25 -13.01 -11.93
C ALA A 55 10.61 -13.41 -10.59
N GLU A 56 9.64 -14.32 -10.60
CA GLU A 56 8.97 -14.80 -9.38
C GLU A 56 9.95 -15.33 -8.32
N ASP A 57 11.01 -16.03 -8.72
CA ASP A 57 11.99 -16.57 -7.78
C ASP A 57 12.86 -15.47 -7.13
N GLU A 58 13.09 -14.36 -7.83
CA GLU A 58 13.78 -13.18 -7.32
C GLU A 58 12.91 -12.43 -6.32
N ALA A 59 11.62 -12.25 -6.62
CA ALA A 59 10.65 -11.67 -5.71
C ALA A 59 10.53 -12.48 -4.40
N VAL A 60 10.41 -13.80 -4.50
CA VAL A 60 10.34 -14.70 -3.32
C VAL A 60 11.61 -14.61 -2.48
N LYS A 61 12.79 -14.60 -3.11
CA LYS A 61 14.07 -14.42 -2.39
C LYS A 61 14.13 -13.08 -1.67
N PHE A 62 13.70 -12.00 -2.32
CA PHE A 62 13.70 -10.66 -1.73
C PHE A 62 12.78 -10.56 -0.50
N VAL A 63 11.52 -10.98 -0.64
CA VAL A 63 10.55 -11.01 0.47
C VAL A 63 11.07 -11.85 1.64
N SER A 64 11.66 -13.01 1.35
CA SER A 64 12.21 -13.89 2.40
C SER A 64 13.38 -13.29 3.19
N LYS A 65 14.11 -12.34 2.61
CA LYS A 65 15.20 -11.61 3.30
C LYS A 65 14.63 -10.51 4.21
N ILE A 66 13.59 -9.83 3.76
CA ILE A 66 12.94 -8.75 4.54
C ILE A 66 12.22 -9.33 5.76
N ILE A 67 11.51 -10.46 5.61
CA ILE A 67 10.77 -11.08 6.73
C ILE A 67 11.69 -11.70 7.79
N LYS A 68 12.96 -12.00 7.45
CA LYS A 68 13.94 -12.60 8.37
C LYS A 68 14.87 -11.58 9.05
N ALA A 69 14.84 -10.32 8.64
CA ALA A 69 15.64 -9.23 9.20
C ALA A 69 14.86 -8.53 10.33
#